data_AF-A0A1F7I2B3-F1
#
_entry.id   AF-A0A1F7I2B3-F1
#
_cell.length_a   1.000
_cell.length_b   1.000
_cell.length_c   1.000
_cell.angle_alpha   90.00
_cell.angle_beta   90.00
_cell.angle_gamma   90.00
#
_symmetry.space_group_name_H-M   'P 1'
#
loop_
_entity.id
_entity.type
_entity.pdbx_description
1 polymer ?
#
loop_
_entity_poly.entity_id
_entity_poly.type
_entity_poly.pdbx_seq_one_letter_code
_entity_poly.pdbx_strand_id
1 'polypeptide(L)'
;MIKSIAKYIKDKPYLAQVAKDGLWEKAFTINLIDPDFEEEKFQLYLEKNPFKNLDIELFFKNGDEIYILGISFNNNLYVSSVSDFIIILIQYGKKFRGFENLISNLDSKLVGESYLLQGEPDLIRIGIVNHWFSVGPILLWQKGWKKEINHDILQERFSTKPEVSKTNLNYQGMSFIFNLNNSTPGVRHWIKSPCSKKIENEWVLENGKIIHYLKDWTNFKEI
;
A
#
# COMPACT_ATOMS: atom_id res chain seq x y z
N MET A 1 9.78 -6.29 9.62
CA MET A 1 8.90 -5.11 9.48
C MET A 1 7.47 -5.38 9.97
N ILE A 2 6.87 -6.53 9.67
CA ILE A 2 5.48 -6.90 10.07
C ILE A 2 5.12 -6.54 11.51
N LYS A 3 5.92 -6.99 12.51
CA LYS A 3 5.66 -6.71 13.94
C LYS A 3 5.60 -5.22 14.27
N SER A 4 6.42 -4.40 13.61
CA SER A 4 6.37 -2.93 13.76
C SER A 4 5.06 -2.38 13.21
N ILE A 5 4.67 -2.77 12.00
CA ILE A 5 3.43 -2.32 11.34
C ILE A 5 2.19 -2.76 12.12
N ALA A 6 2.18 -3.99 12.66
CA ALA A 6 1.07 -4.53 13.43
C ALA A 6 0.79 -3.75 14.72
N LYS A 7 1.70 -2.87 15.17
CA LYS A 7 1.42 -1.90 16.25
C LYS A 7 0.39 -0.86 15.84
N TYR A 8 0.31 -0.53 14.56
CA TYR A 8 -0.55 0.52 13.99
C TYR A 8 -1.85 -0.04 13.39
N ILE A 9 -1.82 -1.27 12.88
CA ILE A 9 -2.96 -1.90 12.20
C ILE A 9 -3.52 -3.00 13.09
N LYS A 10 -4.57 -2.68 13.86
CA LYS A 10 -5.21 -3.59 14.81
C LYS A 10 -6.43 -4.31 14.25
N ASP A 11 -7.20 -3.59 13.46
CA ASP A 11 -8.47 -4.09 12.93
C ASP A 11 -8.30 -4.83 11.60
N LYS A 12 -9.36 -5.56 11.22
CA LYS A 12 -9.48 -6.16 9.90
C LYS A 12 -9.67 -5.07 8.82
N PRO A 13 -9.32 -5.33 7.55
CA PRO A 13 -9.58 -4.37 6.51
C PRO A 13 -11.10 -4.20 6.31
N TYR A 14 -11.53 -2.97 6.00
CA TYR A 14 -12.94 -2.63 5.79
C TYR A 14 -13.29 -2.44 4.31
N LEU A 15 -12.29 -2.24 3.47
CA LEU A 15 -12.43 -1.99 2.04
C LEU A 15 -11.35 -2.76 1.27
N ALA A 16 -11.71 -3.22 0.08
CA ALA A 16 -10.73 -3.55 -0.95
C ALA A 16 -10.96 -2.65 -2.17
N GLN A 17 -9.89 -2.26 -2.85
CA GLN A 17 -9.94 -1.65 -4.17
C GLN A 17 -9.15 -2.48 -5.16
N VAL A 18 -9.73 -2.78 -6.31
CA VAL A 18 -9.07 -3.47 -7.41
C VAL A 18 -8.83 -2.48 -8.53
N ALA A 19 -7.57 -2.29 -8.92
CA ALA A 19 -7.18 -1.39 -9.99
C ALA A 19 -6.52 -2.16 -11.14
N LYS A 20 -6.86 -1.74 -12.36
CA LYS A 20 -6.20 -2.17 -13.60
C LYS A 20 -5.12 -1.17 -13.96
N ASP A 21 -3.92 -1.65 -14.25
CA ASP A 21 -2.77 -0.84 -14.66
C ASP A 21 -2.47 0.34 -13.71
N GLY A 22 -2.76 0.14 -12.41
CA GLY A 22 -2.57 1.14 -11.36
C GLY A 22 -3.53 2.33 -11.38
N LEU A 23 -4.57 2.34 -12.22
CA LEU A 23 -5.57 3.44 -12.27
C LEU A 23 -6.54 3.33 -11.07
N TRP A 24 -6.12 3.88 -9.93
CA TRP A 24 -6.88 3.86 -8.69
C TRP A 24 -8.12 4.76 -8.72
N GLU A 25 -8.11 5.82 -9.53
CA GLU A 25 -9.23 6.73 -9.76
C GLU A 25 -10.46 6.01 -10.35
N LYS A 26 -10.25 4.84 -10.96
CA LYS A 26 -11.28 3.99 -11.59
C LYS A 26 -11.34 2.59 -10.97
N ALA A 27 -10.80 2.42 -9.76
CA ALA A 27 -10.76 1.13 -9.10
C ALA A 27 -12.16 0.61 -8.76
N PHE A 28 -12.37 -0.70 -8.92
CA PHE A 28 -13.56 -1.35 -8.40
C PHE A 28 -13.44 -1.44 -6.89
N THR A 29 -14.44 -0.94 -6.17
CA THR A 29 -14.42 -0.86 -4.71
C THR A 29 -15.33 -1.90 -4.11
N ILE A 30 -14.82 -2.63 -3.11
CA ILE A 30 -15.49 -3.74 -2.46
C ILE A 30 -15.56 -3.42 -0.97
N ASN A 31 -16.79 -3.41 -0.43
CA ASN A 31 -16.98 -3.32 1.01
C ASN A 31 -16.70 -4.69 1.65
N LEU A 32 -15.68 -4.77 2.52
CA LEU A 32 -15.32 -6.02 3.19
C LEU A 32 -16.09 -6.23 4.50
N ILE A 33 -16.90 -5.25 4.91
CA ILE A 33 -17.85 -5.41 6.02
C ILE A 33 -19.14 -6.08 5.53
N ASP A 34 -19.53 -5.80 4.28
CA ASP A 34 -20.70 -6.37 3.66
C ASP A 34 -20.49 -7.87 3.37
N PRO A 35 -21.39 -8.77 3.81
CA PRO A 35 -21.30 -10.19 3.45
C PRO A 35 -21.35 -10.40 1.94
N ASP A 36 -22.12 -9.60 1.20
CA ASP A 36 -22.46 -9.88 -0.19
C ASP A 36 -21.42 -9.26 -1.13
N PHE A 37 -20.60 -10.13 -1.73
CA PHE A 37 -19.71 -9.74 -2.82
C PHE A 37 -20.43 -9.91 -4.15
N GLU A 38 -20.58 -8.81 -4.90
CA GLU A 38 -21.24 -8.78 -6.20
C GLU A 38 -20.33 -9.33 -7.31
N GLU A 39 -20.14 -10.65 -7.31
CA GLU A 39 -19.23 -11.36 -8.23
C GLU A 39 -19.52 -11.05 -9.71
N GLU A 40 -20.79 -10.98 -10.10
CA GLU A 40 -21.20 -10.64 -11.49
C GLU A 40 -20.72 -9.24 -11.91
N LYS A 41 -20.91 -8.22 -11.06
CA LYS A 41 -20.44 -6.86 -11.37
C LYS A 41 -18.92 -6.80 -11.43
N PHE A 42 -18.27 -7.63 -10.62
CA PHE A 42 -16.82 -7.73 -10.63
C PHE A 42 -16.29 -8.40 -11.91
N GLN A 43 -16.92 -9.47 -12.40
CA GLN A 43 -16.55 -10.08 -13.68
C GLN A 43 -16.72 -9.08 -14.83
N LEU A 44 -17.84 -8.34 -14.85
CA LEU A 44 -18.05 -7.27 -15.82
C LEU A 44 -16.96 -6.19 -15.74
N TYR A 45 -16.50 -5.85 -14.54
CA TYR A 45 -15.36 -4.94 -14.37
C TYR A 45 -14.09 -5.50 -15.00
N LEU A 46 -13.78 -6.79 -14.80
CA LEU A 46 -12.62 -7.47 -15.39
C LEU A 46 -12.69 -7.54 -16.93
N GLU A 47 -13.87 -7.71 -17.50
CA GLU A 47 -14.06 -7.83 -18.95
C GLU A 47 -14.09 -6.48 -19.68
N LYS A 48 -14.56 -5.41 -19.03
CA LYS A 48 -14.85 -4.11 -19.66
C LYS A 48 -13.69 -3.52 -20.48
N ASN A 49 -12.44 -3.78 -20.09
CA ASN A 49 -11.25 -3.35 -20.82
C ASN A 49 -10.10 -4.34 -20.58
N PRO A 50 -9.26 -4.62 -21.61
CA PRO A 50 -8.02 -5.36 -21.42
C PRO A 50 -7.07 -4.55 -20.52
N PHE A 51 -6.25 -5.27 -19.76
CA PHE A 51 -5.27 -4.69 -18.82
C PHE A 51 -4.00 -5.53 -18.82
N LYS A 52 -2.87 -4.93 -18.47
CA LYS A 52 -1.59 -5.65 -18.34
C LYS A 52 -1.34 -6.09 -16.90
N ASN A 53 -1.69 -5.23 -15.95
CA ASN A 53 -1.47 -5.46 -14.53
C ASN A 53 -2.79 -5.33 -13.77
N LEU A 54 -2.92 -6.11 -12.70
CA LEU A 54 -4.00 -5.99 -11.75
C LEU A 54 -3.44 -5.92 -10.35
N ASP A 55 -3.88 -4.90 -9.62
CA ASP A 55 -3.47 -4.60 -8.27
C ASP A 55 -4.70 -4.61 -7.36
N ILE A 56 -4.53 -5.09 -6.14
CA ILE A 56 -5.54 -4.97 -5.09
C ILE A 56 -4.96 -4.26 -3.87
N GLU A 57 -5.73 -3.34 -3.30
CA GLU A 57 -5.42 -2.62 -2.08
C GLU A 57 -6.46 -2.95 -0.99
N LEU A 58 -6.01 -3.48 0.14
CA LEU A 58 -6.80 -3.68 1.34
C LEU A 58 -6.61 -2.49 2.28
N PHE A 59 -7.71 -1.86 2.68
CA PHE A 59 -7.71 -0.66 3.51
C PHE A 59 -8.05 -1.02 4.95
N PHE A 60 -7.22 -0.55 5.87
CA PHE A 60 -7.38 -0.71 7.30
C PHE A 60 -7.59 0.66 7.92
N LYS A 61 -8.48 0.73 8.90
CA LYS A 61 -8.76 1.95 9.65
C LYS A 61 -8.33 1.76 11.10
N ASN A 62 -7.65 2.75 11.66
CA ASN A 62 -7.35 2.82 13.09
C ASN A 62 -7.58 4.27 13.56
N GLY A 63 -8.70 4.53 14.24
CA GLY A 63 -9.18 5.89 14.45
C GLY A 63 -9.42 6.60 13.11
N ASP A 64 -8.81 7.78 12.92
CA ASP A 64 -8.89 8.54 11.67
C ASP A 64 -7.80 8.17 10.64
N GLU A 65 -6.88 7.28 11.02
CA GLU A 65 -5.77 6.87 10.16
C GLU A 65 -6.16 5.72 9.24
N ILE A 66 -5.76 5.83 7.98
CA ILE A 66 -5.98 4.81 6.95
C ILE A 66 -4.63 4.24 6.51
N TYR A 67 -4.49 2.93 6.67
CA TYR A 67 -3.34 2.15 6.21
C TYR A 67 -3.77 1.27 5.04
N ILE A 68 -2.87 1.00 4.10
CA ILE A 68 -3.21 0.31 2.86
C ILE A 68 -2.17 -0.75 2.54
N LEU A 69 -2.55 -2.03 2.52
CA LEU A 69 -1.72 -3.11 1.97
C LEU A 69 -2.10 -3.32 0.51
N GLY A 70 -1.14 -3.20 -0.39
CA GLY A 70 -1.36 -3.50 -1.80
C GLY A 70 -0.50 -4.64 -2.33
N ILE A 71 -1.08 -5.43 -3.23
CA ILE A 71 -0.45 -6.62 -3.82
C ILE A 71 -0.80 -6.66 -5.31
N SER A 72 0.20 -6.89 -6.15
CA SER A 72 0.01 -7.07 -7.61
C SER A 72 -0.19 -8.55 -7.95
N PHE A 73 -1.11 -8.86 -8.85
CA PHE A 73 -1.13 -10.19 -9.45
C PHE A 73 0.08 -10.40 -10.37
N ASN A 74 0.70 -11.57 -10.32
CA ASN A 74 1.71 -11.99 -11.29
C ASN A 74 1.72 -13.54 -11.43
N ASN A 75 2.42 -14.04 -12.45
CA ASN A 75 2.50 -15.47 -12.75
C ASN A 75 3.44 -16.26 -11.81
N ASN A 76 4.09 -15.61 -10.85
CA ASN A 76 4.95 -16.26 -9.86
C ASN A 76 4.19 -16.66 -8.59
N LEU A 77 2.88 -16.40 -8.52
CA LEU A 77 2.02 -16.77 -7.42
C LEU A 77 1.59 -18.24 -7.52
N TYR A 78 1.25 -18.85 -6.38
CA TYR A 78 0.62 -20.18 -6.31
C TYR A 78 -0.79 -20.20 -6.92
N VAL A 79 -1.45 -19.05 -6.96
CA VAL A 79 -2.76 -18.87 -7.57
C VAL A 79 -2.60 -18.64 -9.07
N SER A 80 -3.26 -19.45 -9.88
CA SER A 80 -3.09 -19.45 -11.34
C SER A 80 -4.01 -18.48 -12.08
N SER A 81 -5.03 -17.93 -11.42
CA SER A 81 -5.98 -17.01 -12.04
C SER A 81 -6.13 -15.71 -11.26
N VAL A 82 -6.41 -14.62 -12.01
CA VAL A 82 -6.73 -13.31 -11.46
C VAL A 82 -7.96 -13.37 -10.56
N SER A 83 -8.97 -14.14 -10.94
CA SER A 83 -10.20 -14.32 -10.17
C SER A 83 -9.91 -14.98 -8.82
N ASP A 84 -9.14 -16.08 -8.79
CA ASP A 84 -8.77 -16.76 -7.56
C ASP A 84 -7.94 -15.86 -6.64
N PHE A 85 -6.97 -15.13 -7.21
CA PHE A 85 -6.16 -14.15 -6.48
C PHE A 85 -7.03 -13.16 -5.71
N ILE A 86 -8.03 -12.58 -6.38
CA ILE A 86 -8.90 -11.56 -5.81
C ILE A 86 -9.86 -12.16 -4.79
N ILE A 87 -10.48 -13.29 -5.11
CA ILE A 87 -11.39 -14.01 -4.21
C ILE A 87 -10.66 -14.36 -2.91
N ILE A 88 -9.42 -14.86 -2.99
CA ILE A 88 -8.60 -15.18 -1.81
C ILE A 88 -8.38 -13.94 -0.95
N LEU A 89 -7.97 -12.82 -1.55
CA LEU A 89 -7.73 -11.58 -0.82
C LEU A 89 -8.99 -11.02 -0.16
N ILE A 90 -10.14 -11.06 -0.84
CA ILE A 90 -11.43 -10.65 -0.29
C ILE A 90 -11.84 -11.56 0.87
N GLN A 91 -11.83 -12.88 0.66
CA GLN A 91 -12.21 -13.86 1.67
C GLN A 91 -11.32 -13.75 2.91
N TYR A 92 -10.01 -13.62 2.72
CA TYR A 92 -9.05 -13.54 3.81
C TYR A 92 -9.16 -12.20 4.54
N GLY A 93 -9.36 -11.09 3.80
CA GLY A 93 -9.65 -9.78 4.37
C GLY A 93 -10.94 -9.75 5.20
N LYS A 94 -11.98 -10.48 4.79
CA LYS A 94 -13.23 -10.64 5.56
C LYS A 94 -13.02 -11.49 6.82
N LYS A 95 -12.27 -12.59 6.70
CA LYS A 95 -12.14 -13.66 7.71
C LYS A 95 -11.19 -13.31 8.85
N PHE A 96 -9.98 -12.88 8.54
CA PHE A 96 -8.91 -12.82 9.53
C PHE A 96 -8.92 -11.49 10.29
N ARG A 97 -8.86 -11.59 11.62
CA ARG A 97 -8.59 -10.46 12.52
C ARG A 97 -7.11 -10.42 12.86
N GLY A 98 -6.58 -9.21 13.01
CA GLY A 98 -5.17 -8.96 13.30
C GLY A 98 -4.29 -8.98 12.05
N PHE A 99 -3.50 -7.92 11.87
CA PHE A 99 -2.69 -7.71 10.68
C PHE A 99 -1.68 -8.84 10.44
N GLU A 100 -0.94 -9.27 11.48
CA GLU A 100 0.07 -10.34 11.34
C GLU A 100 -0.53 -11.66 10.88
N ASN A 101 -1.72 -11.99 11.40
CA ASN A 101 -2.43 -13.21 11.04
C ASN A 101 -2.91 -13.16 9.60
N LEU A 102 -3.47 -12.02 9.16
CA LEU A 102 -3.84 -11.81 7.77
C LEU A 102 -2.62 -11.98 6.84
N ILE A 103 -1.50 -11.30 7.13
CA ILE A 103 -0.28 -11.40 6.31
C ILE A 103 0.23 -12.84 6.23
N SER A 104 0.32 -13.54 7.36
CA SER A 104 0.82 -14.93 7.38
C SER A 104 -0.06 -15.88 6.56
N ASN A 105 -1.38 -15.68 6.57
CA ASN A 105 -2.31 -16.48 5.79
C ASN A 105 -2.25 -16.13 4.29
N LEU A 106 -2.10 -14.85 3.94
CA LEU A 106 -1.89 -14.43 2.56
C LEU A 106 -0.57 -14.98 2.00
N ASP A 107 0.51 -14.94 2.77
CA ASP A 107 1.81 -15.53 2.42
C ASP A 107 1.66 -17.02 2.06
N SER A 108 1.10 -17.81 2.98
CA SER A 108 0.88 -19.23 2.76
C SER A 108 0.02 -19.54 1.53
N LYS A 109 -0.96 -18.69 1.22
CA LYS A 109 -1.93 -18.98 0.15
C LYS A 109 -1.52 -18.43 -1.22
N LEU A 110 -0.85 -17.28 -1.26
CA LEU A 110 -0.47 -16.60 -2.49
C LEU A 110 0.96 -16.96 -2.93
N VAL A 111 1.89 -17.04 -1.98
CA VAL A 111 3.33 -17.22 -2.24
C VAL A 111 3.82 -18.61 -1.82
N GLY A 112 3.15 -19.25 -0.87
CA GLY A 112 3.51 -20.58 -0.35
C GLY A 112 4.56 -20.57 0.77
N GLU A 113 5.12 -19.39 1.09
CA GLU A 113 6.12 -19.20 2.15
C GLU A 113 6.03 -17.79 2.74
N SER A 114 6.73 -17.56 3.87
CA SER A 114 6.81 -16.23 4.47
C SER A 114 7.55 -15.24 3.56
N TYR A 115 6.87 -14.18 3.14
CA TYR A 115 7.36 -13.32 2.06
C TYR A 115 6.94 -11.85 2.21
N LEU A 116 5.64 -11.57 2.36
CA LEU A 116 5.10 -10.21 2.40
C LEU A 116 5.68 -9.42 3.58
N LEU A 117 6.13 -8.19 3.30
CA LEU A 117 6.67 -7.25 4.29
C LEU A 117 7.86 -7.83 5.10
N GLN A 118 8.58 -8.78 4.50
CA GLN A 118 9.86 -9.28 4.99
C GLN A 118 11.01 -8.52 4.34
N GLY A 119 12.10 -8.36 5.10
CA GLY A 119 13.31 -7.69 4.61
C GLY A 119 13.15 -6.17 4.42
N GLU A 120 13.90 -5.66 3.45
CA GLU A 120 14.03 -4.23 3.14
C GLU A 120 13.22 -3.88 1.88
N PRO A 121 12.44 -2.78 1.88
CA PRO A 121 11.76 -2.31 0.69
C PRO A 121 12.77 -1.93 -0.40
N ASP A 122 12.36 -2.05 -1.66
CA ASP A 122 13.17 -1.57 -2.78
C ASP A 122 13.05 -0.05 -2.96
N LEU A 123 11.92 0.51 -2.55
CA LEU A 123 11.56 1.91 -2.79
C LEU A 123 10.66 2.46 -1.69
N ILE A 124 10.94 3.68 -1.23
CA ILE A 124 10.08 4.44 -0.33
C ILE A 124 9.74 5.77 -0.98
N ARG A 125 8.44 6.06 -1.07
CA ARG A 125 7.92 7.24 -1.77
C ARG A 125 6.64 7.75 -1.12
N ILE A 126 6.40 9.05 -1.24
CA ILE A 126 5.16 9.70 -0.78
C ILE A 126 4.36 10.13 -2.00
N GLY A 127 3.06 9.83 -1.99
CA GLY A 127 2.13 10.37 -2.98
C GLY A 127 0.75 10.58 -2.41
N ILE A 128 -0.07 11.32 -3.15
CA ILE A 128 -1.46 11.58 -2.80
C ILE A 128 -2.27 10.31 -3.08
N VAL A 129 -3.00 9.80 -2.09
CA VAL A 129 -3.78 8.58 -2.26
C VAL A 129 -4.84 8.76 -3.35
N ASN A 130 -4.90 7.78 -4.26
CA ASN A 130 -5.73 7.76 -5.47
C ASN A 130 -5.41 8.81 -6.54
N HIS A 131 -4.37 9.63 -6.40
CA HIS A 131 -3.99 10.63 -7.42
C HIS A 131 -2.56 10.41 -7.93
N TRP A 132 -2.17 9.14 -7.99
CA TRP A 132 -0.79 8.75 -8.30
C TRP A 132 -0.38 9.13 -9.71
N PHE A 133 -1.24 8.90 -10.70
CA PHE A 133 -0.95 9.20 -12.10
C PHE A 133 -1.00 10.70 -12.39
N SER A 134 -1.90 11.43 -11.72
CA SER A 134 -2.09 12.86 -11.98
C SER A 134 -0.95 13.73 -11.44
N VAL A 135 -0.43 13.40 -10.25
CA VAL A 135 0.52 14.25 -9.54
C VAL A 135 1.89 13.60 -9.40
N GLY A 136 1.93 12.27 -9.36
CA GLY A 136 3.13 11.49 -9.13
C GLY A 136 3.72 11.68 -7.72
N PRO A 137 4.80 10.95 -7.39
CA PRO A 137 5.35 10.95 -6.03
C PRO A 137 6.55 11.85 -5.80
N ILE A 138 6.77 12.10 -4.51
CA ILE A 138 8.09 12.41 -3.95
C ILE A 138 8.84 11.09 -3.72
N LEU A 139 10.04 10.97 -4.28
CA LEU A 139 10.98 9.89 -3.94
C LEU A 139 11.66 10.23 -2.61
N LEU A 140 11.51 9.37 -1.60
CA LEU A 140 12.21 9.55 -0.33
C LEU A 140 13.54 8.79 -0.30
N TRP A 141 13.50 7.53 -0.72
CA TRP A 141 14.64 6.65 -0.65
C TRP A 141 14.45 5.48 -1.61
N GLN A 142 15.56 4.91 -2.08
CA GLN A 142 15.57 3.67 -2.85
C GLN A 142 16.76 2.80 -2.44
N LYS A 143 16.64 1.50 -2.69
CA LYS A 143 17.68 0.52 -2.35
C LYS A 143 19.04 0.91 -2.93
N GLY A 144 20.07 0.77 -2.09
CA GLY A 144 21.43 1.22 -2.38
C GLY A 144 21.75 2.63 -1.88
N TRP A 145 20.76 3.42 -1.46
CA TRP A 145 21.00 4.68 -0.75
C TRP A 145 21.25 4.44 0.73
N LYS A 146 22.01 5.34 1.37
CA LYS A 146 22.19 5.30 2.84
C LYS A 146 20.85 5.50 3.54
N LYS A 147 20.60 4.72 4.60
CA LYS A 147 19.40 4.84 5.46
C LYS A 147 19.60 5.91 6.53
N GLU A 148 19.83 7.13 6.08
CA GLU A 148 20.03 8.31 6.91
C GLU A 148 18.93 9.31 6.57
N ILE A 149 18.31 9.93 7.58
CA ILE A 149 17.25 10.91 7.37
C ILE A 149 17.29 11.98 8.45
N ASN A 150 17.00 13.22 8.08
CA ASN A 150 16.72 14.30 9.02
C ASN A 150 15.75 15.29 8.37
N HIS A 151 15.44 16.35 9.11
CA HIS A 151 14.53 17.38 8.62
C HIS A 151 15.01 18.04 7.32
N ASP A 152 16.29 18.35 7.21
CA ASP A 152 16.84 19.04 6.04
C ASP A 152 16.76 18.17 4.78
N ILE A 153 17.12 16.90 4.89
CA ILE A 153 17.00 15.93 3.80
C ILE A 153 15.53 15.80 3.37
N LEU A 154 14.60 15.71 4.32
CA LEU A 154 13.17 15.63 3.98
C LEU A 154 12.69 16.88 3.24
N GLN A 155 13.07 18.08 3.70
CA GLN A 155 12.69 19.32 3.04
C GLN A 155 13.26 19.42 1.62
N GLU A 156 14.50 18.99 1.42
CA GLU A 156 15.09 18.89 0.09
C GLU A 156 14.25 17.97 -0.81
N ARG A 157 13.87 16.77 -0.33
CA ARG A 157 12.98 15.87 -1.10
C ARG A 157 11.63 16.51 -1.40
N PHE A 158 11.02 17.19 -0.43
CA PHE A 158 9.69 17.78 -0.57
C PHE A 158 9.67 18.94 -1.56
N SER A 159 10.77 19.69 -1.65
CA SER A 159 10.93 20.79 -2.60
C SER A 159 10.82 20.33 -4.06
N THR A 160 11.05 19.04 -4.34
CA THR A 160 10.93 18.49 -5.69
C THR A 160 9.48 18.39 -6.19
N LYS A 161 8.50 18.31 -5.26
CA LYS A 161 7.06 18.29 -5.56
C LYS A 161 6.25 19.00 -4.48
N PRO A 162 6.18 20.35 -4.51
CA PRO A 162 5.41 21.13 -3.56
C PRO A 162 3.91 20.73 -3.53
N GLU A 163 3.35 20.38 -4.68
CA GLU A 163 1.96 19.96 -4.86
C GLU A 163 1.61 18.63 -4.18
N VAL A 164 2.61 17.79 -3.90
CA VAL A 164 2.43 16.59 -3.07
C VAL A 164 2.59 16.95 -1.60
N SER A 165 3.49 17.87 -1.27
CA SER A 165 3.77 18.27 0.11
C SER A 165 2.60 18.97 0.80
N LYS A 166 1.80 19.69 0.00
CA LYS A 166 0.57 20.38 0.43
C LYS A 166 -0.49 20.28 -0.66
N THR A 167 -1.67 19.72 -0.35
CA THR A 167 -2.72 19.49 -1.36
C THR A 167 -4.13 19.49 -0.77
N ASN A 168 -5.12 19.88 -1.55
CA ASN A 168 -6.55 19.77 -1.21
C ASN A 168 -7.22 18.53 -1.83
N LEU A 169 -6.47 17.70 -2.57
CA LEU A 169 -7.02 16.55 -3.29
C LEU A 169 -7.40 15.41 -2.32
N ASN A 170 -6.41 14.92 -1.56
CA ASN A 170 -6.57 13.84 -0.60
C ASN A 170 -5.36 13.80 0.36
N TYR A 171 -5.41 12.93 1.37
CA TYR A 171 -4.26 12.71 2.25
C TYR A 171 -3.08 12.06 1.50
N GLN A 172 -1.87 12.29 2.01
CA GLN A 172 -0.66 11.68 1.48
C GLN A 172 -0.34 10.38 2.21
N GLY A 173 0.04 9.37 1.44
CA GLY A 173 0.49 8.08 1.92
C GLY A 173 1.97 7.85 1.62
N MET A 174 2.75 7.53 2.65
CA MET A 174 4.11 7.02 2.48
C MET A 174 4.06 5.52 2.19
N SER A 175 4.48 5.16 0.98
CA SER A 175 4.49 3.80 0.45
C SER A 175 5.87 3.17 0.60
N PHE A 176 5.93 2.01 1.25
CA PHE A 176 7.08 1.12 1.28
C PHE A 176 6.81 -0.01 0.28
N ILE A 177 7.62 -0.12 -0.77
CA ILE A 177 7.36 -0.99 -1.92
C ILE A 177 8.44 -2.06 -2.01
N PHE A 178 8.02 -3.29 -2.26
CA PHE A 178 8.84 -4.49 -2.29
C PHE A 178 8.71 -5.20 -3.63
N ASN A 179 9.77 -5.87 -4.03
CA ASN A 179 9.91 -6.59 -5.29
C ASN A 179 9.48 -5.74 -6.50
N LEU A 180 9.96 -4.49 -6.56
CA LEU A 180 9.50 -3.49 -7.53
C LEU A 180 9.63 -3.96 -8.99
N ASN A 181 10.73 -4.67 -9.28
CA ASN A 181 11.08 -5.14 -10.61
C ASN A 181 10.76 -6.64 -10.83
N ASN A 182 10.06 -7.29 -9.90
CA ASN A 182 9.84 -8.75 -9.90
C ASN A 182 11.14 -9.57 -10.01
N SER A 183 12.25 -9.06 -9.44
CA SER A 183 13.56 -9.69 -9.54
C SER A 183 13.77 -10.82 -8.53
N THR A 184 12.91 -10.90 -7.51
CA THR A 184 12.87 -12.04 -6.58
C THR A 184 11.61 -12.87 -6.86
N PRO A 185 11.67 -14.22 -6.71
CA PRO A 185 10.48 -15.06 -6.68
C PRO A 185 9.46 -14.50 -5.67
N GLY A 186 8.17 -14.55 -6.02
CA GLY A 186 7.08 -13.97 -5.24
C GLY A 186 6.45 -12.74 -5.89
N VAL A 187 5.92 -11.83 -5.07
CA VAL A 187 4.97 -10.82 -5.52
C VAL A 187 5.41 -9.39 -5.26
N ARG A 188 5.13 -8.48 -6.20
CA ARG A 188 5.23 -7.04 -5.93
C ARG A 188 4.13 -6.65 -4.97
N HIS A 189 4.51 -5.97 -3.89
CA HIS A 189 3.58 -5.55 -2.85
C HIS A 189 4.05 -4.27 -2.16
N TRP A 190 3.15 -3.63 -1.44
CA TRP A 190 3.45 -2.41 -0.70
C TRP A 190 2.57 -2.23 0.52
N ILE A 191 3.05 -1.44 1.46
CA ILE A 191 2.27 -0.94 2.59
C ILE A 191 2.33 0.60 2.58
N LYS A 192 1.17 1.25 2.68
CA LYS A 192 1.05 2.70 2.80
C LYS A 192 0.69 3.07 4.23
N SER A 193 1.40 4.06 4.75
CA SER A 193 1.12 4.70 6.03
C SER A 193 0.67 6.15 5.79
N PRO A 194 -0.33 6.66 6.55
CA PRO A 194 -0.76 8.05 6.39
C PRO A 194 0.30 8.97 6.97
N CYS A 195 0.83 9.91 6.19
CA CYS A 195 1.98 10.73 6.58
C CYS A 195 1.71 12.23 6.58
N SER A 196 0.43 12.60 6.67
CA SER A 196 -0.06 13.98 6.60
C SER A 196 -1.16 14.24 7.62
N LYS A 197 -1.32 15.51 7.98
CA LYS A 197 -2.47 16.02 8.73
C LYS A 197 -3.29 16.99 7.89
N LYS A 198 -4.56 17.13 8.26
CA LYS A 198 -5.43 18.15 7.71
C LYS A 198 -5.25 19.46 8.48
N ILE A 199 -4.92 20.55 7.78
CA ILE A 199 -4.87 21.91 8.29
C ILE A 199 -5.83 22.72 7.42
N GLU A 200 -6.91 23.21 8.02
CA GLU A 200 -8.02 23.85 7.28
C GLU A 200 -8.55 22.93 6.16
N ASN A 201 -8.43 23.35 4.90
CA ASN A 201 -8.88 22.61 3.73
C ASN A 201 -7.76 21.83 3.01
N GLU A 202 -6.55 21.78 3.57
CA GLU A 202 -5.39 21.19 2.92
C GLU A 202 -4.76 20.08 3.77
N TRP A 203 -4.25 19.06 3.11
CA TRP A 203 -3.42 18.02 3.68
C TRP A 203 -1.95 18.41 3.56
N VAL A 204 -1.24 18.40 4.68
CA VAL A 204 0.15 18.82 4.80
C VAL A 204 0.98 17.68 5.38
N LEU A 205 2.13 17.39 4.77
CA LEU A 205 3.07 16.38 5.27
C LEU A 205 3.55 16.67 6.69
N GLU A 206 3.69 15.60 7.48
CA GLU A 206 4.15 15.67 8.86
C GLU A 206 5.54 15.04 9.01
N ASN A 207 6.58 15.87 9.04
CA ASN A 207 7.97 15.42 9.11
C ASN A 207 8.22 14.43 10.26
N GLY A 208 7.75 14.75 11.47
CA GLY A 208 7.93 13.88 12.64
C GLY A 208 7.32 12.50 12.45
N LYS A 209 6.15 12.43 11.80
CA LYS A 209 5.46 11.18 11.50
C LYS A 209 6.22 10.35 10.46
N ILE A 210 6.74 11.01 9.42
CA ILE A 210 7.55 10.38 8.36
C ILE A 210 8.84 9.80 8.94
N ILE A 211 9.59 10.59 9.72
CA ILE A 211 10.82 10.15 10.39
C ILE A 211 10.50 8.97 11.32
N HIS A 212 9.41 9.06 12.09
CA HIS A 212 9.00 7.99 12.99
C HIS A 212 8.78 6.66 12.27
N TYR A 213 8.02 6.65 11.17
CA TYR A 213 7.81 5.44 10.38
C TYR A 213 9.10 4.91 9.75
N LEU A 214 9.96 5.78 9.21
CA LEU A 214 11.26 5.36 8.65
C LEU A 214 12.15 4.69 9.70
N LYS A 215 12.13 5.18 10.95
CA LYS A 215 12.84 4.56 12.07
C LYS A 215 12.22 3.22 12.48
N ASP A 216 10.92 3.20 12.81
CA ASP A 216 10.29 2.00 13.39
C ASP A 216 10.12 0.85 12.38
N TRP A 217 9.90 1.16 11.09
CA TRP A 217 9.62 0.13 10.08
C TRP A 217 10.87 -0.30 9.34
N THR A 218 11.80 0.63 9.08
CA THR A 218 12.95 0.43 8.18
C THR A 218 14.33 0.64 8.83
N ASN A 219 14.38 0.96 10.13
CA ASN A 219 15.61 1.19 10.89
C ASN A 219 16.51 2.30 10.33
N PHE A 220 15.92 3.38 9.80
CA PHE A 220 16.70 4.55 9.42
C PHE A 220 17.40 5.19 10.63
N LYS A 221 18.59 5.72 10.42
CA LYS A 221 19.31 6.54 11.40
C LYS A 221 18.91 8.00 11.21
N GLU A 222 18.59 8.66 12.31
CA GLU A 222 18.38 10.10 12.33
C GLU A 222 19.74 10.78 12.54
N ILE A 223 20.09 11.73 11.68
CA ILE A 223 21.43 12.37 11.64
C ILE A 223 21.40 13.88 11.82
#